data_AF-A0AAI9Y7A2-F1
#
_entry.id   AF-A0AAI9Y7A2-F1
#
_cell.length_a   1.000
_cell.length_b   1.000
_cell.length_c   1.000
_cell.angle_alpha   90.00
_cell.angle_beta   90.00
_cell.angle_gamma   90.00
#
_symmetry.space_group_name_H-M   'P 1'
#
loop_
_entity.id
_entity.type
_entity.pdbx_description
1 polymer ?
#
loop_
_entity_poly.entity_id
_entity_poly.type
_entity_poly.pdbx_seq_one_letter_code
_entity_poly.pdbx_strand_id
1 'polypeptide(L)'
;MCHVCERLSYDPLPDVPLENEDDDGYQYRPYDVPVRSIRKKLIPIQIVVTPAPSHDGTPIFAAWEKPRIAQLGDWDYPSPPQKAPFGMAVYDITPTATPTRAAKMAHALSRRTMYHNSEWGRDRIEVVCFPLPSHLTCQEHAKACISHHGHEVRNRAVIDNIEDAKFWFLPEDFNNEWYSRGIILIDRLEDTWEDAFDCDDRVIKYEDENTRSPFGSFATVHWRPREATWEYYEEDLRPEDRVHMTKYGLESIGRMLGREGIGNSIRGFYEHFTSDRVLDRELAVARTR
;
A
#
# COMPACT_ATOMS: atom_id res chain seq x y z
N MET A 1 17.99 11.39 -11.92
CA MET A 1 17.18 12.05 -10.87
C MET A 1 15.74 11.58 -11.02
N CYS A 2 15.08 11.21 -9.92
CA CYS A 2 13.68 10.76 -9.93
C CYS A 2 12.75 11.99 -9.96
N HIS A 3 11.82 12.07 -10.92
CA HIS A 3 10.89 13.21 -11.09
C HIS A 3 9.92 13.42 -9.90
N VAL A 4 9.81 12.46 -8.99
CA VAL A 4 9.06 12.61 -7.74
C VAL A 4 9.82 13.51 -6.74
N CYS A 5 11.15 13.54 -6.80
CA CYS A 5 12.00 14.26 -5.85
C CYS A 5 11.96 15.79 -5.99
N GLU A 6 11.67 16.32 -7.18
CA GLU A 6 11.58 17.78 -7.40
C GLU A 6 10.31 18.40 -6.80
N ARG A 7 9.30 17.57 -6.47
CA ARG A 7 7.92 18.03 -6.20
C ARG A 7 7.52 18.05 -4.72
N LEU A 8 8.43 17.72 -3.78
CA LEU A 8 8.13 17.71 -2.33
C LEU A 8 8.97 18.70 -1.48
N SER A 9 9.87 19.49 -2.06
CA SER A 9 10.64 20.50 -1.32
C SER A 9 10.21 21.93 -1.68
N TYR A 10 9.43 22.57 -0.82
CA TYR A 10 9.44 24.04 -0.71
C TYR A 10 10.62 24.43 0.21
N ASP A 11 11.73 24.86 -0.40
CA ASP A 11 12.42 26.13 -0.10
C ASP A 11 13.61 26.30 -1.06
N PRO A 12 13.85 27.52 -1.60
CA PRO A 12 14.95 27.77 -2.53
C PRO A 12 16.23 28.05 -1.74
N LEU A 13 17.31 27.34 -2.05
CA LEU A 13 18.66 27.77 -1.70
C LEU A 13 19.53 27.86 -2.96
N PRO A 14 20.52 28.77 -2.95
CA PRO A 14 20.81 29.62 -4.10
C PRO A 14 21.72 28.96 -5.14
N ASP A 15 21.65 29.53 -6.34
CA ASP A 15 22.41 29.18 -7.54
C ASP A 15 23.89 28.88 -7.25
N VAL A 16 24.30 27.66 -7.56
CA VAL A 16 25.72 27.30 -7.74
C VAL A 16 25.89 26.88 -9.21
N PRO A 17 26.84 27.46 -9.96
CA PRO A 17 26.99 27.17 -11.38
C PRO A 17 27.40 25.72 -11.65
N LEU A 18 26.84 25.16 -12.73
CA LEU A 18 27.26 23.89 -13.33
C LEU A 18 28.62 24.09 -14.02
N GLU A 19 29.62 23.33 -13.59
CA GLU A 19 30.84 23.08 -14.39
C GLU A 19 30.74 21.70 -15.05
N ASN A 20 31.04 21.69 -16.34
CA ASN A 20 30.98 20.58 -17.29
C ASN A 20 32.23 19.69 -17.23
N GLU A 21 32.07 18.49 -17.82
CA GLU A 21 33.07 17.70 -18.57
C GLU A 21 34.17 16.97 -17.77
N ASP A 22 34.23 15.62 -17.80
CA ASP A 22 34.88 14.85 -18.89
C ASP A 22 34.91 13.32 -18.64
N ASP A 23 35.19 12.62 -19.74
CA ASP A 23 35.17 11.18 -20.05
C ASP A 23 36.48 10.45 -19.72
N ASP A 24 36.43 9.40 -18.88
CA ASP A 24 37.57 8.50 -18.66
C ASP A 24 37.12 7.03 -18.53
N GLY A 25 37.32 6.25 -19.60
CA GLY A 25 37.03 4.82 -19.66
C GLY A 25 37.86 3.97 -18.67
N TYR A 26 37.16 3.18 -17.85
CA TYR A 26 37.76 2.13 -17.02
C TYR A 26 37.30 0.73 -17.46
N GLN A 27 38.24 -0.02 -18.03
CA GLN A 27 38.15 -1.46 -18.32
C GLN A 27 37.95 -2.27 -17.02
N TYR A 28 36.83 -3.00 -16.92
CA TYR A 28 36.54 -3.91 -15.81
C TYR A 28 37.34 -5.21 -15.96
N ARG A 29 38.26 -5.51 -15.03
CA ARG A 29 38.84 -6.86 -14.84
C ARG A 29 38.12 -7.55 -13.68
N PRO A 30 37.66 -8.80 -13.84
CA PRO A 30 36.97 -9.51 -12.77
C PRO A 30 38.00 -9.99 -11.73
N TYR A 31 37.90 -9.48 -10.51
CA TYR A 31 38.56 -10.09 -9.36
C TYR A 31 37.67 -11.21 -8.84
N ASP A 32 38.22 -12.43 -8.80
CA ASP A 32 37.67 -13.58 -8.10
C ASP A 32 37.61 -13.29 -6.60
N VAL A 33 36.47 -12.77 -6.13
CA VAL A 33 36.14 -12.75 -4.70
C VAL A 33 35.43 -14.05 -4.38
N PRO A 34 35.91 -14.85 -3.41
CA PRO A 34 35.22 -16.07 -3.03
C PRO A 34 33.86 -15.69 -2.44
N VAL A 35 32.79 -16.05 -3.17
CA VAL A 35 31.40 -15.94 -2.73
C VAL A 35 31.24 -16.86 -1.52
N ARG A 36 31.47 -16.33 -0.32
CA ARG A 36 30.98 -16.97 0.91
C ARG A 36 29.47 -17.00 0.79
N SER A 37 28.90 -18.19 0.57
CA SER A 37 27.46 -18.37 0.60
C SER A 37 26.98 -18.11 2.02
N ILE A 38 26.56 -16.87 2.27
CA ILE A 38 25.77 -16.55 3.44
C ILE A 38 24.45 -17.29 3.23
N ARG A 39 24.34 -18.50 3.77
CA ARG A 39 23.04 -19.15 3.97
C ARG A 39 22.24 -18.19 4.84
N LYS A 40 21.39 -17.35 4.24
CA LYS A 40 20.38 -16.56 4.93
C LYS A 40 19.54 -17.56 5.73
N LYS A 41 19.78 -17.68 7.05
CA LYS A 41 18.86 -18.38 7.94
C LYS A 41 17.52 -17.66 7.76
N LEU A 42 16.55 -18.35 7.17
CA LEU A 42 15.19 -17.83 7.02
C LEU A 42 14.65 -17.57 8.42
N ILE A 43 14.57 -16.31 8.83
CA ILE A 43 13.89 -15.92 10.06
C ILE A 43 12.43 -16.33 9.85
N PRO A 44 11.84 -17.20 10.69
CA PRO A 44 10.45 -17.58 10.52
C PRO A 44 9.59 -16.33 10.62
N ILE A 45 8.66 -16.13 9.69
CA ILE A 45 7.76 -14.97 9.68
C ILE A 45 6.41 -15.40 10.27
N GLN A 46 5.85 -14.59 11.15
CA GLN A 46 4.50 -14.76 11.68
C GLN A 46 3.62 -13.63 11.17
N ILE A 47 2.45 -13.94 10.61
CA ILE A 47 1.41 -12.96 10.31
C ILE A 47 0.65 -12.69 11.61
N VAL A 48 0.57 -11.42 11.98
CA VAL A 48 -0.20 -10.94 13.13
C VAL A 48 -1.41 -10.22 12.59
N VAL A 49 -2.60 -10.57 13.08
CA VAL A 49 -3.84 -9.85 12.79
C VAL A 49 -4.35 -9.22 14.07
N THR A 50 -4.62 -7.91 14.04
CA THR A 50 -5.23 -7.19 15.16
C THR A 50 -6.33 -6.26 14.68
N PRO A 51 -7.24 -5.86 15.57
CA PRO A 51 -8.08 -4.70 15.32
C PRO A 51 -7.23 -3.45 15.06
N ALA A 52 -7.71 -2.58 14.17
CA ALA A 52 -7.15 -1.25 13.91
C ALA A 52 -8.08 -0.15 14.43
N PRO A 53 -7.57 1.05 14.73
CA PRO A 53 -8.39 2.20 15.07
C PRO A 53 -9.36 2.53 13.92
N SER A 54 -10.60 2.88 14.29
CA SER A 54 -11.62 3.38 13.38
C SER A 54 -12.22 4.68 13.92
N HIS A 55 -12.55 5.61 13.04
CA HIS A 55 -13.12 6.90 13.40
C HIS A 55 -14.60 6.84 13.79
N ASP A 56 -15.36 5.85 13.32
CA ASP A 56 -16.82 5.74 13.50
C ASP A 56 -17.25 4.41 14.14
N GLY A 57 -16.29 3.55 14.51
CA GLY A 57 -16.54 2.24 15.09
C GLY A 57 -16.75 1.12 14.07
N THR A 58 -16.63 1.42 12.77
CA THR A 58 -16.58 0.41 11.72
C THR A 58 -15.46 -0.60 12.01
N PRO A 59 -15.71 -1.92 11.95
CA PRO A 59 -14.67 -2.90 12.23
C PRO A 59 -13.55 -2.84 11.19
N ILE A 60 -12.32 -2.61 11.63
CA ILE A 60 -11.12 -2.64 10.80
C ILE A 60 -10.14 -3.64 11.40
N PHE A 61 -9.62 -4.53 10.56
CA PHE A 61 -8.60 -5.50 10.94
C PHE A 61 -7.37 -5.28 10.11
N ALA A 62 -6.24 -5.20 10.79
CA ALA A 62 -4.96 -5.06 10.14
C ALA A 62 -4.14 -6.33 10.30
N ALA A 63 -3.49 -6.73 9.21
CA ALA A 63 -2.56 -7.84 9.17
C ALA A 63 -1.19 -7.36 8.73
N TRP A 64 -0.14 -7.80 9.42
CA TRP A 64 1.24 -7.50 9.07
C TRP A 64 2.18 -8.60 9.53
N GLU A 65 3.37 -8.61 8.97
CA GLU A 65 4.38 -9.59 9.31
C GLU A 65 5.21 -9.16 10.51
N LYS A 66 5.43 -10.08 11.46
CA LYS A 66 6.41 -9.93 12.55
C LYS A 66 7.48 -11.03 12.44
N PRO A 67 8.78 -10.71 12.58
CA PRO A 67 9.79 -11.75 12.64
C PRO A 67 9.55 -12.59 13.90
N ARG A 68 9.50 -13.91 13.74
CA ARG A 68 9.51 -14.84 14.86
C ARG A 68 10.93 -14.81 15.40
N ILE A 69 11.15 -14.04 16.46
CA ILE A 69 12.44 -13.98 17.15
C ILE A 69 12.80 -15.42 17.50
N ALA A 70 13.88 -15.95 16.92
CA ALA A 70 14.44 -17.23 17.33
C ALA A 70 14.72 -17.12 18.83
N GLN A 71 14.24 -18.09 19.61
CA GLN A 71 14.37 -18.08 21.06
C GLN A 71 15.80 -17.74 21.48
N LEU A 72 15.89 -16.77 22.41
CA LEU A 72 17.00 -16.42 23.29
C LEU A 72 18.24 -17.35 23.15
N GLY A 73 19.19 -16.99 22.28
CA GLY A 73 20.40 -17.79 22.10
C GLY A 73 21.39 -17.31 21.03
N ASP A 74 20.95 -16.67 19.96
CA ASP A 74 21.87 -16.10 18.94
C ASP A 74 22.13 -14.62 19.28
N TRP A 75 23.25 -14.37 19.96
CA TRP A 75 23.77 -13.05 20.30
C TRP A 75 24.21 -12.26 19.05
N ASP A 76 24.15 -10.92 19.15
CA ASP A 76 24.82 -9.90 18.31
C ASP A 76 24.21 -9.41 16.99
N TYR A 77 22.95 -9.72 16.66
CA TYR A 77 22.25 -8.88 15.68
C TYR A 77 21.38 -7.85 16.39
N PRO A 78 21.67 -6.53 16.28
CA PRO A 78 20.67 -5.53 16.61
C PRO A 78 19.42 -5.89 15.82
N SER A 79 18.31 -6.08 16.52
CA SER A 79 17.01 -6.26 15.85
C SER A 79 16.89 -5.12 14.86
N PRO A 80 16.77 -5.38 13.54
CA PRO A 80 16.69 -4.30 12.58
C PRO A 80 15.54 -3.38 13.04
N PRO A 81 15.74 -2.05 13.08
CA PRO A 81 14.70 -1.14 13.53
C PRO A 81 13.43 -1.47 12.75
N GLN A 82 12.37 -1.82 13.49
CA GLN A 82 11.13 -2.26 12.89
C GLN A 82 10.55 -1.04 12.16
N LYS A 83 10.70 -1.00 10.83
CA LYS A 83 10.13 0.07 10.01
C LYS A 83 8.63 0.15 10.29
N ALA A 84 8.10 1.37 10.41
CA ALA A 84 6.66 1.56 10.51
C ALA A 84 5.99 0.92 9.28
N PRO A 85 5.00 0.03 9.46
CA PRO A 85 4.42 -0.66 8.33
C PRO A 85 3.55 0.30 7.50
N PHE A 86 3.70 0.24 6.19
CA PHE A 86 2.84 0.98 5.26
C PHE A 86 1.43 0.38 5.24
N GLY A 87 0.40 1.18 5.51
CA GLY A 87 -1.00 0.73 5.53
C GLY A 87 -1.66 0.78 4.16
N MET A 88 -2.05 -0.38 3.63
CA MET A 88 -2.95 -0.50 2.48
C MET A 88 -4.37 -0.82 2.95
N ALA A 89 -5.37 -0.11 2.42
CA ALA A 89 -6.77 -0.27 2.84
C ALA A 89 -7.61 -1.00 1.78
N VAL A 90 -8.37 -1.98 2.27
CA VAL A 90 -9.32 -2.81 1.52
C VAL A 90 -10.68 -2.70 2.21
N TYR A 91 -11.73 -2.36 1.47
CA TYR A 91 -13.09 -2.27 1.99
C TYR A 91 -13.89 -3.48 1.52
N ASP A 92 -14.35 -4.32 2.46
CA ASP A 92 -15.37 -5.33 2.19
C ASP A 92 -16.73 -4.64 2.28
N ILE A 93 -17.25 -4.28 1.11
CA ILE A 93 -18.50 -3.54 0.97
C ILE A 93 -19.71 -4.44 0.75
N THR A 94 -19.50 -5.75 0.75
CA THR A 94 -20.59 -6.70 0.54
C THR A 94 -21.59 -6.62 1.71
N PRO A 95 -22.89 -6.88 1.47
CA PRO A 95 -23.90 -6.84 2.53
C PRO A 95 -23.66 -7.83 3.67
N THR A 96 -22.82 -8.84 3.45
CA THR A 96 -22.49 -9.90 4.41
C THR A 96 -21.17 -9.64 5.14
N ALA A 97 -20.61 -8.42 5.07
CA ALA A 97 -19.37 -8.04 5.76
C ALA A 97 -19.48 -8.27 7.27
N THR A 98 -18.53 -9.03 7.83
CA THR A 98 -18.46 -9.32 9.25
C THR A 98 -17.03 -9.18 9.78
N PRO A 99 -16.84 -8.77 11.05
CA PRO A 99 -15.52 -8.64 11.67
C PRO A 99 -14.66 -9.90 11.52
N THR A 100 -15.24 -11.07 11.76
CA THR A 100 -14.55 -12.37 11.64
C THR A 100 -14.05 -12.61 10.23
N ARG A 101 -14.83 -12.24 9.21
CA ARG A 101 -14.43 -12.39 7.82
C ARG A 101 -13.31 -11.42 7.45
N ALA A 102 -13.38 -10.15 7.87
CA ALA A 102 -12.28 -9.21 7.62
C ALA A 102 -10.98 -9.65 8.28
N ALA A 103 -11.03 -10.20 9.50
CA ALA A 103 -9.84 -10.74 10.15
C ALA A 103 -9.20 -11.89 9.35
N LYS A 104 -10.02 -12.82 8.85
CA LYS A 104 -9.56 -13.92 7.96
C LYS A 104 -9.00 -13.37 6.65
N MET A 105 -9.69 -12.41 6.05
CA MET A 105 -9.29 -11.80 4.78
C MET A 105 -7.98 -11.03 4.92
N ALA A 106 -7.81 -10.24 5.98
CA ALA A 106 -6.56 -9.52 6.26
C ALA A 106 -5.39 -10.51 6.36
N HIS A 107 -5.57 -11.62 7.08
CA HIS A 107 -4.57 -12.69 7.15
C HIS A 107 -4.24 -13.27 5.76
N ALA A 108 -5.27 -13.63 4.99
CA ALA A 108 -5.11 -14.25 3.69
C ALA A 108 -4.42 -13.32 2.67
N LEU A 109 -4.82 -12.04 2.66
CA LEU A 109 -4.23 -11.01 1.81
C LEU A 109 -2.76 -10.75 2.18
N SER A 110 -2.46 -10.57 3.47
CA SER A 110 -1.07 -10.39 3.92
C SER A 110 -0.19 -11.58 3.55
N ARG A 111 -0.72 -12.82 3.67
CA ARG A 111 0.00 -14.02 3.21
C ARG A 111 0.25 -14.00 1.71
N ARG A 112 -0.72 -13.54 0.92
CA ARG A 112 -0.62 -13.52 -0.54
C ARG A 112 0.33 -12.44 -1.05
N THR A 113 0.38 -11.28 -0.41
CA THR A 113 1.25 -10.15 -0.82
C THR A 113 2.71 -10.35 -0.47
N MET A 114 3.02 -11.25 0.48
CA MET A 114 4.39 -11.58 0.92
C MET A 114 5.38 -11.79 -0.23
N TYR A 115 4.98 -12.52 -1.28
CA TYR A 115 5.85 -12.81 -2.43
C TYR A 115 6.01 -11.64 -3.40
N HIS A 116 5.02 -10.76 -3.46
CA HIS A 116 5.00 -9.63 -4.39
C HIS A 116 5.71 -8.38 -3.84
N ASN A 117 5.82 -8.26 -2.51
CA ASN A 117 6.31 -7.05 -1.82
C ASN A 117 7.65 -7.23 -1.08
N SER A 118 8.30 -8.40 -1.22
CA SER A 118 9.49 -8.79 -0.44
C SER A 118 10.71 -7.86 -0.53
N GLU A 119 10.79 -7.02 -1.56
CA GLU A 119 11.94 -6.12 -1.80
C GLU A 119 11.88 -4.82 -0.97
N TRP A 120 10.69 -4.32 -0.64
CA TRP A 120 10.53 -2.93 -0.18
C TRP A 120 10.14 -2.78 1.28
N GLY A 121 9.53 -3.81 1.89
CA GLY A 121 9.22 -3.80 3.31
C GLY A 121 8.04 -4.67 3.66
N ARG A 122 7.59 -4.57 4.92
CA ARG A 122 6.41 -5.24 5.42
C ARG A 122 5.25 -4.26 5.34
N ASP A 123 4.34 -4.55 4.44
CA ASP A 123 3.05 -3.90 4.32
C ASP A 123 2.12 -4.34 5.45
N ARG A 124 1.28 -3.41 5.90
CA ARG A 124 0.10 -3.71 6.70
C ARG A 124 -1.11 -3.67 5.77
N ILE A 125 -1.81 -4.77 5.67
CA ILE A 125 -3.10 -4.84 4.98
C ILE A 125 -4.19 -4.56 5.99
N GLU A 126 -5.01 -3.56 5.74
CA GLU A 126 -6.20 -3.24 6.53
C GLU A 126 -7.44 -3.62 5.75
N VAL A 127 -8.27 -4.48 6.33
CA VAL A 127 -9.58 -4.83 5.79
C VAL A 127 -10.66 -4.19 6.67
N VAL A 128 -11.47 -3.35 6.05
CA VAL A 128 -12.59 -2.62 6.66
C VAL A 128 -13.88 -3.36 6.35
N CYS A 129 -14.64 -3.76 7.37
CA CYS A 129 -16.00 -4.27 7.21
C CYS A 129 -16.95 -3.10 7.00
N PHE A 130 -17.12 -2.66 5.76
CA PHE A 130 -17.93 -1.49 5.46
C PHE A 130 -19.17 -1.86 4.63
N PRO A 131 -20.15 -2.59 5.21
CA PRO A 131 -21.29 -3.11 4.47
C PRO A 131 -22.13 -1.96 3.93
N LEU A 132 -22.10 -1.75 2.62
CA LEU A 132 -22.91 -0.76 1.95
C LEU A 132 -24.11 -1.44 1.27
N PRO A 133 -25.23 -0.74 1.06
CA PRO A 133 -26.37 -1.31 0.36
C PRO A 133 -26.00 -1.83 -1.04
N SER A 134 -26.51 -3.01 -1.40
CA SER A 134 -26.19 -3.69 -2.67
C SER A 134 -26.80 -3.02 -3.91
N HIS A 135 -27.76 -2.11 -3.73
CA HIS A 135 -28.36 -1.36 -4.83
C HIS A 135 -27.52 -0.16 -5.26
N LEU A 136 -26.51 0.22 -4.47
CA LEU A 136 -25.61 1.30 -4.85
C LEU A 136 -24.70 0.87 -5.99
N THR A 137 -24.40 1.82 -6.86
CA THR A 137 -23.43 1.65 -7.94
C THR A 137 -22.01 1.58 -7.38
N CYS A 138 -21.08 0.99 -8.15
CA CYS A 138 -19.66 0.96 -7.77
C CYS A 138 -19.09 2.38 -7.51
N GLN A 139 -19.59 3.39 -8.23
CA GLN A 139 -19.15 4.78 -8.02
C GLN A 139 -19.67 5.36 -6.69
N GLU A 140 -20.89 5.02 -6.28
CA GLU A 140 -21.43 5.41 -4.98
C GLU A 140 -20.71 4.70 -3.83
N HIS A 141 -20.43 3.40 -3.98
CA HIS A 141 -19.58 2.67 -3.05
C HIS A 141 -18.20 3.30 -2.91
N ALA A 142 -17.56 3.65 -4.03
CA ALA A 142 -16.27 4.34 -4.06
C ALA A 142 -16.33 5.68 -3.32
N LYS A 143 -17.34 6.52 -3.58
CA LYS A 143 -17.51 7.80 -2.89
C LYS A 143 -17.62 7.63 -1.38
N ALA A 144 -18.41 6.67 -0.91
CA ALA A 144 -18.57 6.38 0.50
C ALA A 144 -17.24 5.92 1.14
N CYS A 145 -16.52 4.98 0.50
CA CYS A 145 -15.25 4.47 1.01
C CYS A 145 -14.15 5.54 1.00
N ILE A 146 -14.10 6.41 -0.02
CA ILE A 146 -13.19 7.55 -0.10
C ILE A 146 -13.45 8.53 1.06
N SER A 147 -14.73 8.81 1.34
CA SER A 147 -15.12 9.68 2.46
C SER A 147 -14.69 9.08 3.80
N HIS A 148 -14.98 7.80 4.03
CA HIS A 148 -14.55 7.05 5.21
C HIS A 148 -13.02 7.08 5.36
N HIS A 149 -12.27 6.78 4.29
CA HIS A 149 -10.81 6.83 4.30
C HIS A 149 -10.27 8.21 4.71
N GLY A 150 -10.87 9.28 4.21
CA GLY A 150 -10.50 10.64 4.59
C GLY A 150 -10.69 10.93 6.08
N HIS A 151 -11.73 10.38 6.71
CA HIS A 151 -11.91 10.47 8.16
C HIS A 151 -10.88 9.63 8.91
N GLU A 152 -10.57 8.42 8.44
CA GLU A 152 -9.53 7.58 9.04
C GLU A 152 -8.16 8.26 9.06
N VAL A 153 -7.74 8.86 7.94
CA VAL A 153 -6.49 9.62 7.85
C VAL A 153 -6.44 10.71 8.93
N ARG A 154 -7.51 11.51 9.05
CA ARG A 154 -7.59 12.59 10.06
C ARG A 154 -7.59 12.04 11.49
N ASN A 155 -8.38 11.01 11.75
CA ASN A 155 -8.53 10.39 13.07
C ASN A 155 -7.20 9.80 13.57
N ARG A 156 -6.43 9.18 12.69
CA ARG A 156 -5.17 8.51 13.06
C ARG A 156 -3.98 9.46 13.17
N ALA A 157 -4.02 10.58 12.45
CA ALA A 157 -2.97 11.61 12.54
C ALA A 157 -2.92 12.30 13.91
N VAL A 158 -4.00 12.25 14.68
CA VAL A 158 -4.11 12.87 16.03
C VAL A 158 -4.00 11.86 17.17
N ILE A 159 -3.53 10.63 16.93
CA ILE A 159 -3.27 9.66 18.00
C ILE A 159 -2.17 10.22 18.95
N ASP A 160 -2.48 10.24 20.25
CA ASP A 160 -1.63 10.83 21.29
C ASP A 160 -0.26 10.15 21.39
N ASN A 161 -0.25 8.82 21.43
CA ASN A 161 0.97 8.03 21.47
C ASN A 161 1.65 8.09 20.09
N ILE A 162 2.87 8.64 20.04
CA ILE A 162 3.59 8.85 18.78
C ILE A 162 3.96 7.54 18.08
N GLU A 163 4.27 6.48 18.82
CA GLU A 163 4.62 5.17 18.25
C GLU A 163 3.38 4.50 17.67
N ASP A 164 2.23 4.60 18.37
CA ASP A 164 0.95 4.12 17.84
C ASP A 164 0.51 4.96 16.62
N ALA A 165 0.72 6.28 16.64
CA ALA A 165 0.42 7.15 15.51
C ALA A 165 1.27 6.79 14.28
N LYS A 166 2.58 6.56 14.47
CA LYS A 166 3.49 6.09 13.41
C LYS A 166 3.10 4.73 12.89
N PHE A 167 2.71 3.82 13.78
CA PHE A 167 2.23 2.52 13.38
C PHE A 167 0.98 2.71 12.52
N TRP A 168 -0.10 3.28 13.06
CA TRP A 168 -1.42 3.40 12.41
C TRP A 168 -1.52 4.45 11.30
N PHE A 169 -0.44 5.16 11.02
CA PHE A 169 -0.40 6.22 10.02
C PHE A 169 -0.91 5.75 8.65
N LEU A 170 -1.72 6.61 8.03
CA LEU A 170 -2.17 6.50 6.65
C LEU A 170 -1.72 7.78 5.94
N PRO A 171 -0.82 7.72 4.95
CA PRO A 171 -0.24 8.92 4.32
C PRO A 171 -1.31 9.79 3.65
N GLU A 172 -1.15 11.12 3.59
CA GLU A 172 -2.15 12.03 2.98
C GLU A 172 -2.06 12.17 1.44
N ASP A 173 -0.91 11.94 0.81
CA ASP A 173 -0.78 12.11 -0.65
C ASP A 173 0.19 11.10 -1.26
N PHE A 174 -0.25 9.86 -1.34
CA PHE A 174 0.61 8.77 -1.73
C PHE A 174 -0.12 7.59 -2.37
N ASN A 175 0.07 7.41 -3.69
CA ASN A 175 -0.35 6.22 -4.42
C ASN A 175 0.51 5.99 -5.68
N ASN A 176 0.32 6.75 -6.75
CA ASN A 176 1.11 6.61 -7.98
C ASN A 176 1.41 7.99 -8.62
N GLU A 177 1.99 7.98 -9.82
CA GLU A 177 2.37 9.19 -10.55
C GLU A 177 1.14 9.99 -11.06
N TRP A 178 0.01 9.32 -11.27
CA TRP A 178 -1.23 9.90 -11.83
C TRP A 178 -2.20 10.35 -10.74
N TYR A 179 -2.22 9.66 -9.61
CA TYR A 179 -3.18 9.83 -8.52
C TYR A 179 -2.46 9.83 -7.17
N SER A 180 -2.90 10.69 -6.26
CA SER A 180 -2.35 10.68 -4.91
C SER A 180 -2.96 9.61 -4.03
N ARG A 181 -4.08 8.96 -4.42
CA ARG A 181 -4.80 7.99 -3.56
C ARG A 181 -5.26 6.73 -4.26
N GLY A 182 -5.35 5.64 -3.49
CA GLY A 182 -5.74 4.30 -3.94
C GLY A 182 -6.34 3.46 -2.81
N ILE A 183 -7.46 2.78 -3.08
CA ILE A 183 -8.06 1.74 -2.21
C ILE A 183 -8.55 0.57 -3.06
N ILE A 184 -8.77 -0.58 -2.42
CA ILE A 184 -9.49 -1.71 -3.03
C ILE A 184 -10.88 -1.82 -2.40
N LEU A 185 -11.89 -2.05 -3.24
CA LEU A 185 -13.26 -2.34 -2.84
C LEU A 185 -13.62 -3.76 -3.25
N ILE A 186 -14.05 -4.59 -2.31
CA ILE A 186 -14.53 -5.95 -2.58
C ILE A 186 -16.06 -5.89 -2.62
N ASP A 187 -16.62 -5.90 -3.82
CA ASP A 187 -18.05 -5.73 -4.08
C ASP A 187 -18.81 -7.06 -4.19
N ARG A 188 -18.09 -8.16 -4.43
CA ARG A 188 -18.65 -9.50 -4.48
C ARG A 188 -17.67 -10.51 -3.92
N LEU A 189 -18.15 -11.36 -3.03
CA LEU A 189 -17.37 -12.44 -2.44
C LEU A 189 -18.20 -13.72 -2.50
N GLU A 190 -17.69 -14.74 -3.17
CA GLU A 190 -18.34 -16.05 -3.25
C GLU A 190 -17.87 -16.93 -2.08
N ASP A 191 -18.58 -18.01 -1.75
CA ASP A 191 -18.24 -18.88 -0.62
C ASP A 191 -16.83 -19.51 -0.75
N THR A 192 -16.34 -19.67 -1.98
CA THR A 192 -15.03 -20.24 -2.34
C THR A 192 -13.92 -19.18 -2.44
N TRP A 193 -14.13 -17.95 -1.97
CA TRP A 193 -13.16 -16.85 -2.11
C TRP A 193 -11.76 -17.17 -1.58
N GLU A 194 -11.63 -18.03 -0.56
CA GLU A 194 -10.34 -18.44 0.01
C GLU A 194 -9.46 -19.15 -1.05
N ASP A 195 -10.08 -19.88 -2.00
CA ASP A 195 -9.40 -20.59 -3.08
C ASP A 195 -8.79 -19.63 -4.12
N ALA A 196 -9.26 -18.36 -4.16
CA ALA A 196 -8.69 -17.33 -5.03
C ALA A 196 -7.20 -17.09 -4.73
N PHE A 197 -6.78 -17.27 -3.48
CA PHE A 197 -5.38 -17.04 -3.08
C PHE A 197 -4.44 -18.19 -3.39
N ASP A 198 -4.96 -19.31 -3.90
CA ASP A 198 -4.15 -20.43 -4.37
C ASP A 198 -4.04 -20.46 -5.91
N CYS A 199 -4.78 -19.59 -6.60
CA CYS A 199 -4.74 -19.45 -8.04
C CYS A 199 -3.42 -18.83 -8.55
N ASP A 200 -3.09 -19.10 -9.82
CA ASP A 200 -1.98 -18.43 -10.52
C ASP A 200 -2.39 -16.99 -10.88
N ASP A 201 -1.71 -15.99 -10.30
CA ASP A 201 -1.96 -14.56 -10.53
C ASP A 201 -1.00 -13.92 -11.55
N ARG A 202 -0.23 -14.74 -12.29
CA ARG A 202 0.64 -14.26 -13.38
C ARG A 202 -0.10 -13.53 -14.49
N VAL A 203 -1.40 -13.78 -14.63
CA VAL A 203 -2.26 -13.08 -15.59
C VAL A 203 -3.34 -12.35 -14.82
N ILE A 204 -3.36 -11.02 -14.94
CA ILE A 204 -4.43 -10.19 -14.39
C ILE A 204 -5.74 -10.53 -15.09
N LYS A 205 -6.76 -10.84 -14.30
CA LYS A 205 -8.11 -11.14 -14.75
C LYS A 205 -8.99 -9.91 -14.52
N TYR A 206 -9.29 -9.22 -15.61
CA TYR A 206 -10.33 -8.18 -15.60
C TYR A 206 -11.69 -8.85 -15.51
N GLU A 207 -12.61 -8.21 -14.80
CA GLU A 207 -13.98 -8.69 -14.71
C GLU A 207 -14.93 -7.71 -15.41
N ASP A 208 -15.64 -8.23 -16.40
CA ASP A 208 -16.76 -7.60 -17.10
C ASP A 208 -17.99 -8.54 -17.09
N GLU A 209 -19.04 -8.16 -17.83
CA GLU A 209 -20.29 -8.94 -17.91
C GLU A 209 -20.10 -10.40 -18.37
N ASN A 210 -19.04 -10.68 -19.15
CA ASN A 210 -18.78 -12.00 -19.75
C ASN A 210 -17.67 -12.77 -19.05
N THR A 211 -16.95 -12.15 -18.11
CA THR A 211 -15.72 -12.69 -17.51
C THR A 211 -15.79 -12.69 -15.98
N ARG A 212 -16.93 -13.10 -15.43
CA ARG A 212 -17.12 -13.18 -13.97
C ARG A 212 -16.19 -14.21 -13.35
N SER A 213 -15.41 -13.78 -12.35
CA SER A 213 -14.64 -14.70 -11.54
C SER A 213 -15.56 -15.59 -10.69
N PRO A 214 -15.21 -16.89 -10.52
CA PRO A 214 -15.94 -17.81 -9.66
C PRO A 214 -15.69 -17.58 -8.16
N PHE A 215 -14.75 -16.72 -7.79
CA PHE A 215 -14.37 -16.48 -6.39
C PHE A 215 -14.92 -15.16 -5.84
N GLY A 216 -15.33 -14.26 -6.73
CA GLY A 216 -15.78 -12.91 -6.40
C GLY A 216 -15.03 -11.87 -7.21
N SER A 217 -15.28 -10.60 -6.90
CA SER A 217 -14.65 -9.47 -7.58
C SER A 217 -14.21 -8.39 -6.61
N PHE A 218 -13.31 -7.56 -7.11
CA PHE A 218 -12.94 -6.31 -6.47
C PHE A 218 -12.69 -5.23 -7.53
N ALA A 219 -12.67 -3.98 -7.08
CA ALA A 219 -12.24 -2.85 -7.87
C ALA A 219 -11.05 -2.15 -7.21
N THR A 220 -10.08 -1.71 -8.00
CA THR A 220 -9.12 -0.69 -7.56
C THR A 220 -9.74 0.67 -7.83
N VAL A 221 -9.64 1.57 -6.86
CA VAL A 221 -10.18 2.93 -6.95
C VAL A 221 -9.06 3.91 -6.69
N HIS A 222 -8.75 4.71 -7.69
CA HIS A 222 -7.75 5.77 -7.67
C HIS A 222 -8.46 7.13 -7.65
N TRP A 223 -8.01 8.06 -6.82
CA TRP A 223 -8.62 9.40 -6.78
C TRP A 223 -7.61 10.47 -6.39
N ARG A 224 -8.04 11.75 -6.49
CA ARG A 224 -7.17 12.95 -6.43
C ARG A 224 -6.07 12.89 -7.51
N PRO A 225 -6.43 13.21 -8.76
CA PRO A 225 -5.45 13.26 -9.84
C PRO A 225 -4.36 14.29 -9.55
N ARG A 226 -3.15 14.02 -9.99
CA ARG A 226 -2.01 14.95 -9.90
C ARG A 226 -1.96 15.79 -11.17
N GLU A 227 -2.58 16.98 -11.15
CA GLU A 227 -2.74 17.87 -12.32
C GLU A 227 -1.43 18.06 -13.10
N ALA A 228 -0.31 18.27 -12.40
CA ALA A 228 1.01 18.45 -13.00
C ALA A 228 1.55 17.22 -13.77
N THR A 229 0.98 16.04 -13.59
CA THR A 229 1.30 14.85 -14.40
C THR A 229 0.51 14.87 -15.71
N TRP A 230 -0.78 15.19 -15.63
CA TRP A 230 -1.66 15.30 -16.81
C TRP A 230 -1.21 16.43 -17.75
N GLU A 231 -0.83 17.58 -17.19
CA GLU A 231 -0.29 18.71 -17.96
C GLU A 231 1.02 18.36 -18.68
N TYR A 232 1.89 17.57 -18.05
CA TYR A 232 3.18 17.18 -18.62
C TYR A 232 3.03 16.24 -19.82
N TYR A 233 2.07 15.31 -19.76
CA TYR A 233 1.84 14.34 -20.83
C TYR A 233 0.86 14.83 -21.91
N GLU A 234 0.39 16.08 -21.82
CA GLU A 234 -0.60 16.68 -22.75
C GLU A 234 -1.85 15.80 -22.96
N GLU A 235 -2.24 15.02 -21.95
CA GLU A 235 -3.35 14.08 -22.05
C GLU A 235 -4.69 14.83 -22.16
N ASP A 236 -5.47 14.51 -23.21
CA ASP A 236 -6.76 15.14 -23.51
C ASP A 236 -7.81 14.88 -22.40
N LEU A 237 -7.65 13.79 -21.64
CA LEU A 237 -8.53 13.42 -20.54
C LEU A 237 -8.28 14.28 -19.30
N ARG A 238 -8.93 15.43 -19.25
CA ARG A 238 -9.08 16.20 -18.00
C ARG A 238 -9.99 15.41 -17.05
N PRO A 239 -9.70 15.35 -15.74
CA PRO A 239 -10.37 14.45 -14.80
C PRO A 239 -11.78 14.95 -14.46
N GLU A 240 -12.71 14.80 -15.39
CA GLU A 240 -14.13 14.99 -15.21
C GLU A 240 -14.67 13.94 -14.21
N ASP A 241 -14.07 12.75 -14.21
CA ASP A 241 -14.17 11.78 -13.13
C ASP A 241 -12.92 11.85 -12.24
N ARG A 242 -13.03 12.59 -11.13
CA ARG A 242 -11.98 12.67 -10.07
C ARG A 242 -11.60 11.32 -9.43
N VAL A 243 -12.24 10.24 -9.89
CA VAL A 243 -12.14 8.86 -9.40
C VAL A 243 -12.05 7.93 -10.61
N HIS A 244 -10.93 7.22 -10.74
CA HIS A 244 -10.74 6.18 -11.74
C HIS A 244 -10.89 4.81 -11.09
N MET A 245 -11.63 3.91 -11.72
CA MET A 245 -11.98 2.61 -11.16
C MET A 245 -11.87 1.50 -12.20
N THR A 246 -11.23 0.40 -11.81
CA THR A 246 -11.06 -0.79 -12.66
C THR A 246 -11.44 -2.03 -11.87
N LYS A 247 -12.23 -2.91 -12.48
CA LYS A 247 -12.77 -4.13 -11.86
C LYS A 247 -12.00 -5.38 -12.29
N TYR A 248 -11.78 -6.27 -11.33
CA TYR A 248 -10.98 -7.48 -11.47
C TYR A 248 -11.65 -8.68 -10.80
N GLY A 249 -11.31 -9.88 -11.28
CA GLY A 249 -11.58 -11.13 -10.57
C GLY A 249 -10.71 -11.24 -9.31
N LEU A 250 -11.27 -11.78 -8.23
CA LEU A 250 -10.63 -11.82 -6.91
C LEU A 250 -9.26 -12.52 -6.91
N GLU A 251 -9.03 -13.49 -7.78
CA GLU A 251 -7.74 -14.17 -7.98
C GLU A 251 -6.58 -13.21 -8.30
N SER A 252 -6.88 -12.00 -8.79
CA SER A 252 -5.86 -10.99 -9.13
C SER A 252 -5.46 -10.10 -7.95
N ILE A 253 -6.12 -10.20 -6.79
CA ILE A 253 -5.99 -9.22 -5.70
C ILE A 253 -4.59 -9.18 -5.11
N GLY A 254 -3.89 -10.32 -5.03
CA GLY A 254 -2.52 -10.40 -4.53
C GLY A 254 -1.55 -9.55 -5.34
N ARG A 255 -1.70 -9.57 -6.67
CA ARG A 255 -0.88 -8.80 -7.60
C ARG A 255 -1.22 -7.30 -7.57
N MET A 256 -2.50 -6.95 -7.40
CA MET A 256 -2.95 -5.56 -7.30
C MET A 256 -2.62 -4.91 -5.95
N LEU A 257 -2.52 -5.68 -4.88
CA LEU A 257 -1.92 -5.25 -3.60
C LEU A 257 -0.38 -5.27 -3.65
N GLY A 258 0.18 -5.95 -4.65
CA GLY A 258 1.62 -6.04 -4.90
C GLY A 258 2.15 -4.93 -5.81
N ARG A 259 3.31 -5.21 -6.42
CA ARG A 259 4.07 -4.30 -7.30
C ARG A 259 3.26 -3.63 -8.43
N GLU A 260 2.19 -4.26 -8.92
CA GLU A 260 1.52 -3.87 -10.17
C GLU A 260 0.28 -3.00 -9.92
N GLY A 261 -0.14 -2.82 -8.67
CA GLY A 261 -1.29 -1.99 -8.32
C GLY A 261 -0.95 -0.98 -7.24
N ILE A 262 -1.75 -0.96 -6.18
CA ILE A 262 -1.61 -0.03 -5.05
C ILE A 262 -0.32 -0.31 -4.27
N GLY A 263 0.23 -1.53 -4.33
CA GLY A 263 1.52 -1.83 -3.72
C GLY A 263 2.71 -1.11 -4.37
N ASN A 264 2.59 -0.60 -5.61
CA ASN A 264 3.65 0.20 -6.23
C ASN A 264 4.01 1.46 -5.39
N SER A 265 3.04 1.95 -4.63
CA SER A 265 3.26 3.04 -3.69
C SER A 265 4.33 2.67 -2.65
N ILE A 266 4.37 1.45 -2.14
CA ILE A 266 5.24 1.03 -1.01
C ILE A 266 6.70 1.50 -1.19
N ARG A 267 7.23 1.41 -2.41
CA ARG A 267 8.56 1.88 -2.75
C ARG A 267 8.77 3.35 -2.41
N GLY A 268 7.94 4.25 -2.95
CA GLY A 268 8.09 5.69 -2.69
C GLY A 268 7.86 6.06 -1.22
N PHE A 269 7.07 5.29 -0.48
CA PHE A 269 6.86 5.54 0.96
C PHE A 269 8.16 5.28 1.71
N TYR A 270 8.81 4.14 1.48
CA TYR A 270 10.05 3.82 2.17
C TYR A 270 11.25 4.61 1.65
N GLU A 271 11.31 4.91 0.34
CA GLU A 271 12.41 5.67 -0.26
C GLU A 271 12.38 7.17 0.06
N HIS A 272 11.20 7.75 0.34
CA HIS A 272 11.05 9.20 0.57
C HIS A 272 10.41 9.55 1.92
N PHE A 273 9.28 8.94 2.28
CA PHE A 273 8.56 9.34 3.50
C PHE A 273 9.31 9.00 4.78
N THR A 274 9.95 7.82 4.81
CA THR A 274 10.68 7.37 6.00
C THR A 274 12.10 7.92 6.07
N SER A 275 12.80 8.04 4.94
CA SER A 275 14.16 8.58 4.84
C SER A 275 14.19 10.10 5.09
N ASP A 276 13.29 10.86 4.45
CA ASP A 276 13.28 12.33 4.49
C ASP A 276 12.44 12.87 5.67
N ARG A 277 12.08 12.01 6.63
CA ARG A 277 11.27 12.34 7.82
C ARG A 277 9.96 13.07 7.49
N VAL A 278 9.37 12.79 6.33
CA VAL A 278 8.06 13.37 5.94
C VAL A 278 6.98 12.87 6.89
N LEU A 279 7.03 11.60 7.27
CA LEU A 279 6.12 11.01 8.27
C LEU A 279 6.12 11.80 9.58
N ASP A 280 7.31 12.07 10.14
CA ASP A 280 7.42 12.82 11.40
C ASP A 280 6.88 14.25 11.26
N ARG A 281 7.09 14.90 10.10
CA ARG A 281 6.56 16.24 9.81
C ARG A 281 5.03 16.25 9.70
N GLU A 282 4.43 15.30 8.98
CA GLU A 282 2.97 15.20 8.85
C GLU A 282 2.31 14.97 10.22
N LEU A 283 2.87 14.09 11.05
CA LEU A 283 2.40 13.87 12.42
C LEU A 283 2.55 15.12 13.30
N ALA A 284 3.64 15.88 13.15
CA ALA A 284 3.82 17.12 13.90
C ALA A 284 2.80 18.19 13.48
N VAL A 285 2.54 18.35 12.18
CA VAL A 285 1.54 19.30 11.65
C VAL A 285 0.14 18.94 12.14
N ALA A 286 -0.23 17.66 12.08
CA ALA A 286 -1.56 17.20 12.50
C ALA A 286 -1.87 17.52 13.97
N ARG A 287 -0.86 17.53 14.84
CA ARG A 287 -1.00 17.86 16.27
C ARG A 287 -1.16 19.36 16.56
N THR A 288 -0.92 20.21 15.57
CA THR A 288 -1.02 21.68 15.71
C THR A 288 -2.28 22.28 15.08
N ARG A 289 -3.08 21.47 14.39
CA ARG A 289 -4.37 21.85 13.80
C ARG A 289 -5.50 21.65 14.79
#